data_AF-A0AAD0EUU7-F1
#
_entry.id   AF-A0AAD0EUU7-F1
#
_cell.length_a   1.000
_cell.length_b   1.000
_cell.length_c   1.000
_cell.angle_alpha   90.00
_cell.angle_beta   90.00
_cell.angle_gamma   90.00
#
_symmetry.space_group_name_H-M   'P 1'
#
loop_
_entity.id
_entity.type
_entity.pdbx_description
1 polymer ?
#
loop_
_entity_poly.entity_id
_entity_poly.type
_entity_poly.pdbx_seq_one_letter_code
_entity_poly.pdbx_strand_id
1 'polypeptide(L)'
;MTNTQTPADRAAHAEALDRMADAGQFTPIEGTRVYRGYDAGPLTDDDLLSIFAGRPRDELKQPTSKTWQVRTTPALDQWAEAAVKTEGTNLSALIRQATAEYLAHHYPGLRSQMA
;
A
#
# COMPACT_ATOMS: atom_id res chain seq x y z
N MET A 1 -20.37 -27.21 -9.23
CA MET A 1 -19.91 -28.49 -8.64
C MET A 1 -19.00 -28.16 -7.47
N THR A 2 -19.44 -28.40 -6.24
CA THR A 2 -18.67 -28.13 -5.01
C THR A 2 -17.77 -29.32 -4.71
N ASN A 3 -16.47 -29.17 -4.97
CA ASN A 3 -15.46 -30.20 -4.74
C ASN A 3 -15.23 -30.36 -3.23
N THR A 4 -15.95 -31.31 -2.61
CA THR A 4 -15.83 -31.57 -1.16
C THR A 4 -14.91 -32.78 -0.97
N GLN A 5 -13.60 -32.53 -0.98
CA GLN A 5 -12.62 -33.57 -0.64
C GLN A 5 -12.73 -33.92 0.84
N THR A 6 -12.75 -35.21 1.18
CA THR A 6 -12.79 -35.63 2.58
C THR A 6 -11.43 -35.34 3.26
N PRO A 7 -11.36 -35.28 4.61
CA PRO A 7 -10.10 -35.10 5.31
C PRO A 7 -9.03 -36.15 4.96
N ALA A 8 -9.44 -37.41 4.73
CA ALA A 8 -8.53 -38.49 4.34
C ALA A 8 -7.97 -38.27 2.92
N ASP A 9 -8.80 -37.82 1.98
CA ASP A 9 -8.36 -37.53 0.61
C ASP A 9 -7.36 -36.37 0.57
N ARG A 10 -7.55 -35.36 1.43
CA ARG A 10 -6.60 -34.23 1.56
C ARG A 10 -5.25 -34.68 2.12
N ALA A 11 -5.25 -35.57 3.11
CA ALA A 11 -4.01 -36.10 3.69
C ALA A 11 -3.22 -36.92 2.65
N ALA A 12 -3.90 -37.82 1.93
CA ALA A 12 -3.28 -38.61 0.87
C ALA A 12 -2.77 -37.73 -0.30
N HIS A 13 -3.50 -36.67 -0.63
CA HIS A 13 -3.06 -35.69 -1.62
C HIS A 13 -1.81 -34.93 -1.16
N ALA A 14 -1.74 -34.51 0.10
CA ALA A 14 -0.57 -33.84 0.66
C ALA A 14 0.67 -34.75 0.63
N GLU A 15 0.54 -36.01 1.04
CA GLU A 15 1.65 -36.98 1.01
C GLU A 15 2.10 -37.32 -0.43
N ALA A 16 1.18 -37.26 -1.40
CA ALA A 16 1.53 -37.38 -2.81
C ALA A 16 2.31 -36.14 -3.30
N LEU A 17 1.91 -34.93 -2.90
CA LEU A 17 2.62 -33.70 -3.24
C LEU A 17 4.03 -33.66 -2.62
N ASP A 18 4.18 -34.10 -1.36
CA ASP A 18 5.50 -34.17 -0.71
C ASP A 18 6.44 -35.10 -1.47
N ARG A 19 5.97 -36.29 -1.87
CA ARG A 19 6.77 -37.21 -2.70
C ARG A 19 7.14 -36.62 -4.06
N MET A 20 6.25 -35.83 -4.67
CA MET A 20 6.55 -35.14 -5.93
C MET A 20 7.57 -34.00 -5.74
N ALA A 21 7.55 -33.32 -4.59
CA ALA A 21 8.56 -32.32 -4.23
C ALA A 21 9.94 -32.97 -4.04
N ASP A 22 10.00 -34.04 -3.28
CA ASP A 22 11.25 -34.77 -3.02
C ASP A 22 11.85 -35.35 -4.30
N ALA A 23 11.00 -35.76 -5.25
CA ALA A 23 11.41 -36.24 -6.57
C ALA A 23 11.76 -35.11 -7.56
N GLY A 24 11.65 -33.84 -7.16
CA GLY A 24 11.95 -32.67 -8.02
C GLY A 24 11.00 -32.49 -9.20
N GLN A 25 9.78 -33.02 -9.11
CA GLN A 25 8.81 -33.03 -10.23
C GLN A 25 8.01 -31.73 -10.36
N PHE A 26 8.17 -30.78 -9.43
CA PHE A 26 7.55 -29.47 -9.54
C PHE A 26 8.35 -28.56 -10.45
N THR A 27 7.77 -28.21 -11.59
CA THR A 27 8.25 -27.10 -12.40
C THR A 27 7.80 -25.78 -11.77
N PRO A 28 8.69 -24.80 -11.57
CA PRO A 28 8.31 -23.46 -11.11
C PRO A 28 7.24 -22.85 -12.01
N ILE A 29 6.27 -22.14 -11.41
CA ILE A 29 5.22 -21.45 -12.15
C ILE A 29 5.86 -20.36 -13.02
N GLU A 30 5.38 -20.18 -14.25
CA GLU A 30 5.87 -19.14 -15.15
C GLU A 30 5.85 -17.75 -14.48
N GLY A 31 7.00 -17.08 -14.44
CA GLY A 31 7.20 -15.80 -13.74
C GLY A 31 7.73 -15.91 -12.31
N THR A 32 7.81 -17.12 -11.73
CA THR A 32 8.54 -17.33 -10.47
C THR A 32 10.04 -17.42 -10.74
N ARG A 33 10.81 -16.45 -10.21
CA ARG A 33 12.26 -16.54 -10.19
C ARG A 33 12.67 -17.32 -8.95
N VAL A 34 13.27 -18.48 -9.14
CA VAL A 34 13.99 -19.17 -8.06
C VAL A 34 15.20 -18.29 -7.71
N TYR A 35 15.21 -17.71 -6.51
CA TYR A 35 16.19 -16.70 -6.12
C TYR A 35 17.62 -17.24 -6.14
N ARG A 36 17.81 -18.55 -5.86
CA ARG A 36 19.06 -19.31 -6.10
C ARG A 36 18.77 -20.81 -6.35
N GLY A 37 19.55 -21.46 -7.22
CA GLY A 37 19.40 -22.89 -7.54
C GLY A 37 19.56 -23.82 -6.33
N TYR A 38 19.23 -25.11 -6.49
CA TYR A 38 19.21 -26.11 -5.42
C TYR A 38 20.54 -26.24 -4.65
N ASP A 39 21.67 -26.02 -5.33
CA ASP A 39 23.02 -26.12 -4.75
C ASP A 39 23.54 -24.80 -4.12
N ALA A 40 22.65 -23.83 -3.89
CA ALA A 40 23.04 -22.56 -3.31
C ALA A 40 23.43 -22.71 -1.84
N GLY A 41 24.57 -22.10 -1.47
CA GLY A 41 24.99 -22.02 -0.08
C GLY A 41 23.96 -21.29 0.82
N PRO A 42 24.06 -21.47 2.14
CA PRO A 42 23.13 -20.86 3.09
C PRO A 42 23.05 -19.35 2.90
N LEU A 43 21.85 -18.78 3.08
CA LEU A 43 21.64 -17.34 2.96
C LEU A 43 22.50 -16.60 3.98
N THR A 44 23.20 -15.58 3.51
CA THR A 44 23.88 -14.62 4.37
C THR A 44 22.91 -13.55 4.84
N ASP A 45 23.25 -12.83 5.92
CA ASP A 45 22.42 -11.74 6.42
C ASP A 45 22.15 -10.65 5.37
N ASP A 46 23.12 -10.40 4.49
CA ASP A 46 22.99 -9.43 3.40
C ASP A 46 22.00 -9.92 2.32
N ASP A 47 21.97 -11.23 2.06
CA ASP A 47 20.99 -11.86 1.17
C ASP A 47 19.58 -11.73 1.74
N LEU A 48 19.42 -11.93 3.06
CA LEU A 48 18.14 -11.74 3.74
C LEU A 48 17.66 -10.30 3.64
N LEU A 49 18.54 -9.32 3.87
CA LEU A 49 18.21 -7.89 3.74
C LEU A 49 17.81 -7.52 2.32
N SER A 50 18.46 -8.12 1.30
CA SER A 50 18.15 -7.86 -0.10
C SER A 50 16.77 -8.40 -0.53
N ILE A 51 16.29 -9.50 0.06
CA ILE A 51 14.94 -10.05 -0.19
C ILE A 51 13.84 -9.07 0.27
N PHE A 52 14.14 -8.27 1.30
CA PHE A 52 13.24 -7.25 1.83
C PHE A 52 13.51 -5.84 1.27
N ALA A 53 14.52 -5.66 0.41
CA ALA A 53 14.79 -4.39 -0.23
C ALA A 53 13.64 -4.03 -1.19
N GLY A 54 12.90 -2.97 -0.86
CA GLY A 54 11.78 -2.47 -1.66
C GLY A 54 10.39 -2.88 -1.18
N ARG A 55 10.26 -3.72 -0.14
CA ARG A 55 8.96 -3.90 0.53
C ARG A 55 8.67 -2.71 1.45
N PRO A 56 7.44 -2.15 1.44
CA PRO A 56 7.07 -1.12 2.39
C PRO A 56 7.31 -1.63 3.82
N ARG A 57 8.19 -0.98 4.57
CA ARG A 57 8.42 -1.29 5.99
C ARG A 57 7.39 -0.52 6.81
N ASP A 58 6.67 -1.20 7.69
CA ASP A 58 5.68 -0.56 8.58
C ASP A 58 6.31 0.52 9.49
N GLU A 59 7.63 0.44 9.71
CA GLU A 59 8.41 1.42 10.50
C GLU A 59 8.56 2.78 9.81
N LEU A 60 8.44 2.82 8.48
CA LEU A 60 8.30 4.08 7.76
C LEU A 60 6.85 4.53 7.93
N LYS A 61 6.61 5.43 8.90
CA LYS A 61 5.37 6.21 8.98
C LYS A 61 5.10 6.79 7.60
N GLN A 62 4.28 6.11 6.82
CA GLN A 62 3.77 6.71 5.61
C GLN A 62 3.05 7.98 6.06
N PRO A 63 3.28 9.14 5.43
CA PRO A 63 2.41 10.26 5.68
C PRO A 63 1.01 9.79 5.31
N THR A 64 0.18 9.50 6.31
CA THR A 64 -1.21 9.14 6.12
C THR A 64 -1.90 10.40 5.61
N SER A 65 -1.82 10.62 4.30
CA SER A 65 -2.56 11.69 3.65
C SER A 65 -4.02 11.28 3.71
N LYS A 66 -4.76 11.93 4.60
CA LYS A 66 -6.20 11.72 4.69
C LYS A 66 -6.85 12.49 3.54
N THR A 67 -7.39 11.77 2.57
CA THR A 67 -8.17 12.39 1.48
C THR A 67 -9.55 12.79 2.00
N TRP A 68 -9.92 14.07 1.84
CA TRP A 68 -11.25 14.57 2.21
C TRP A 68 -12.08 14.80 0.96
N GLN A 69 -13.32 14.32 0.96
CA GLN A 69 -14.32 14.70 -0.04
C GLN A 69 -15.14 15.85 0.52
N VAL A 70 -14.98 17.04 -0.06
CA VAL A 70 -15.69 18.26 0.36
C VAL A 70 -16.90 18.46 -0.53
N ARG A 71 -18.07 18.65 0.07
CA ARG A 71 -19.28 19.04 -0.65
C ARG A 71 -19.40 20.56 -0.64
N THR A 72 -19.64 21.14 -1.80
CA THR A 72 -19.67 22.58 -2.03
C THR A 72 -20.90 22.96 -2.84
N THR A 73 -21.18 24.26 -2.93
CA THR A 73 -22.22 24.77 -3.82
C THR A 73 -21.63 25.03 -5.21
N PRO A 74 -22.43 24.96 -6.29
CA PRO A 74 -21.93 25.20 -7.64
C PRO A 74 -21.29 26.58 -7.82
N ALA A 75 -21.78 27.60 -7.10
CA ALA A 75 -21.21 28.94 -7.13
C ALA A 75 -19.80 28.98 -6.53
N LEU A 76 -19.58 28.26 -5.42
CA LEU A 76 -18.28 28.20 -4.77
C LEU A 76 -17.25 27.47 -5.64
N ASP A 77 -17.66 26.40 -6.33
CA ASP A 77 -16.79 25.68 -7.26
C ASP A 77 -16.33 26.58 -8.42
N GLN A 78 -17.25 27.36 -9.00
CA GLN A 78 -16.91 28.31 -10.06
C GLN A 78 -15.91 29.38 -9.59
N TRP A 79 -16.10 29.90 -8.38
CA TRP A 79 -15.17 30.88 -7.80
C TRP A 79 -13.80 30.26 -7.52
N ALA A 80 -13.75 29.02 -7.02
CA ALA A 80 -12.51 28.33 -6.74
C ALA A 80 -11.74 27.98 -8.03
N GLU A 81 -12.44 27.57 -9.09
CA GLU A 81 -11.83 27.36 -10.41
C GLU A 81 -11.27 28.64 -11.02
N ALA A 82 -11.97 29.76 -10.87
CA ALA A 82 -11.48 31.06 -11.31
C ALA A 82 -10.22 31.47 -10.53
N ALA A 83 -10.23 31.32 -9.20
CA ALA A 83 -9.08 31.63 -8.35
C ALA A 83 -7.84 30.78 -8.68
N VAL A 84 -8.03 29.49 -8.91
CA VAL A 84 -6.97 28.55 -9.36
C VAL A 84 -6.31 29.03 -10.65
N LYS A 85 -7.09 29.51 -11.63
CA LYS A 85 -6.56 30.02 -12.91
C LYS A 85 -5.74 31.30 -12.72
N THR A 86 -6.10 32.15 -11.77
CA THR A 86 -5.39 33.40 -11.51
C THR A 86 -4.10 33.18 -10.72
N GLU A 87 -4.12 32.28 -9.73
CA GLU A 87 -2.99 32.05 -8.81
C GLU A 87 -2.00 30.99 -9.30
N GLY A 88 -2.35 30.18 -10.31
CA GLY A 88 -1.47 29.14 -10.85
C GLY A 88 -1.23 27.96 -9.89
N THR A 89 -2.10 27.79 -8.90
CA THR A 89 -2.07 26.71 -7.90
C THR A 89 -3.12 25.64 -8.22
N ASN A 90 -3.09 24.48 -7.55
CA ASN A 90 -4.14 23.47 -7.70
C ASN A 90 -5.28 23.69 -6.68
N LEU A 91 -6.48 23.21 -7.03
CA LEU A 91 -7.69 23.38 -6.21
C LEU A 91 -7.51 22.86 -4.78
N SER A 92 -6.84 21.72 -4.60
CA SER A 92 -6.61 21.13 -3.27
C SER A 92 -5.66 21.97 -2.41
N ALA A 93 -4.71 22.68 -3.00
CA ALA A 93 -3.81 23.59 -2.30
C ALA A 93 -4.56 24.86 -1.90
N LEU A 94 -5.38 25.41 -2.81
CA LEU A 94 -6.25 26.55 -2.51
C LEU A 94 -7.20 26.25 -1.34
N ILE A 95 -7.88 25.10 -1.37
CA ILE A 95 -8.80 24.68 -0.30
C ILE A 95 -8.05 24.52 1.04
N ARG A 96 -6.85 23.94 1.03
CA ARG A 96 -6.03 23.79 2.24
C ARG A 96 -5.64 25.14 2.83
N GLN A 97 -5.23 26.09 1.99
CA GLN A 97 -4.90 27.45 2.41
C GLN A 97 -6.12 28.15 3.01
N ALA A 98 -7.24 28.16 2.29
CA ALA A 98 -8.48 28.78 2.76
C ALA A 98 -8.97 28.17 4.09
N THR A 99 -8.85 26.84 4.24
CA THR A 99 -9.20 26.15 5.50
C THR A 99 -8.26 26.56 6.64
N ALA A 100 -6.94 26.64 6.37
CA ALA A 100 -5.97 27.06 7.37
C ALA A 100 -6.20 28.51 7.83
N GLU A 101 -6.49 29.42 6.89
CA GLU A 101 -6.84 30.81 7.17
C GLU A 101 -8.14 30.92 7.98
N TYR A 102 -9.18 30.20 7.58
CA TYR A 102 -10.45 30.16 8.30
C TYR A 102 -10.27 29.71 9.75
N LEU A 103 -9.54 28.61 9.96
CA LEU A 103 -9.25 28.08 11.29
C LEU A 103 -8.42 29.05 12.13
N ALA A 104 -7.43 29.71 11.54
CA ALA A 104 -6.61 30.70 12.25
C ALA A 104 -7.43 31.91 12.74
N HIS A 105 -8.42 32.36 11.95
CA HIS A 105 -9.26 33.49 12.31
C HIS A 105 -10.36 33.13 13.33
N HIS A 106 -10.98 31.96 13.20
CA HIS A 106 -12.14 31.58 14.02
C HIS A 106 -11.78 30.77 15.27
N TYR A 107 -10.62 30.11 15.26
CA TYR A 107 -10.15 29.25 16.36
C TYR A 107 -8.69 29.55 16.71
N PRO A 108 -8.37 30.77 17.18
CA PRO A 108 -6.98 31.15 17.47
C PRO A 108 -6.32 30.26 18.53
N GLY A 109 -7.09 29.69 19.46
CA GLY A 109 -6.59 28.77 20.49
C GLY A 109 -6.16 27.39 19.96
N LEU A 110 -6.55 27.02 18.74
CA LEU A 110 -6.18 25.73 18.13
C LEU A 110 -4.70 25.69 17.73
N ARG A 111 -4.11 26.85 17.40
CA ARG A 111 -2.67 26.97 17.11
C ARG A 111 -1.80 26.66 18.32
N SER A 112 -2.27 26.94 19.53
CA SER A 112 -1.53 26.65 20.78
C SER A 112 -1.53 25.18 21.18
N GLN A 113 -2.36 24.33 20.56
CA GLN A 113 -2.43 22.89 20.86
C GLN A 113 -1.67 22.01 19.86
N MET A 114 -1.18 22.58 18.75
CA MET A 114 -0.45 21.86 17.69
C MET A 114 1.06 22.12 17.68
N ALA A 115 1.58 22.88 18.65
CA ALA A 115 3.02 23.14 18.85
C ALA A 115 3.56 22.20 19.94
#